data_AF-A0A834W5G7-F1
#
_entry.id   AF-A0A834W5G7-F1
#
_cell.length_a   1.000
_cell.length_b   1.000
_cell.length_c   1.000
_cell.angle_alpha   90.00
_cell.angle_beta   90.00
_cell.angle_gamma   90.00
#
_symmetry.space_group_name_H-M   'P 1'
#
loop_
_entity.id
_entity.type
_entity.pdbx_description
1 polymer ?
#
loop_
_entity_poly.entity_id
_entity_poly.type
_entity_poly.pdbx_seq_one_letter_code
_entity_poly.pdbx_strand_id
1 'polypeptide(L)'
;MASIQRTSSSGSEGGDPRDVVIDERKRKRMLSNRESARRSRMKKQKLVEDLTNEISRLQCENSQLHQSIKAKEEAYTEIESVNNILRAQTMELTDQLRFLNSILEVAEEAIGLSVEIPEIPDTLLNPWQLPLPMQASSDMIKTERFSFSGRNKDKRDRAALYLSEH
;
A
#
# COMPACT_ATOMS: atom_id res chain seq x y z
N MET A 1 29.10 -41.81 -24.46
CA MET A 1 27.89 -42.63 -24.25
C MET A 1 28.28 -43.84 -23.42
N ALA A 2 27.70 -44.01 -22.23
CA ALA A 2 27.89 -45.21 -21.42
C ALA A 2 26.50 -45.72 -21.02
N SER A 3 26.16 -46.90 -21.50
CA SER A 3 24.86 -47.54 -21.30
C SER A 3 24.82 -48.18 -19.91
N ILE A 4 23.93 -47.70 -19.03
CA ILE A 4 23.73 -48.31 -17.71
C ILE A 4 22.85 -49.54 -17.92
N GLN A 5 23.46 -50.71 -17.95
CA GLN A 5 22.77 -51.99 -17.96
C GLN A 5 22.02 -52.15 -16.62
N ARG A 6 20.70 -52.21 -16.71
CA ARG A 6 19.83 -52.59 -15.60
C ARG A 6 19.98 -54.10 -15.40
N THR A 7 20.53 -54.50 -14.27
CA THR A 7 20.56 -55.90 -13.84
C THR A 7 19.13 -56.32 -13.50
N SER A 8 18.50 -57.08 -14.41
CA SER A 8 17.31 -57.86 -14.11
C SER A 8 17.76 -59.13 -13.38
N SER A 9 17.63 -59.14 -12.04
CA SER A 9 17.86 -60.35 -11.27
C SER A 9 16.71 -61.33 -11.51
N SER A 10 17.10 -62.48 -12.04
CA SER A 10 16.31 -63.68 -12.29
C SER A 10 15.64 -64.20 -11.02
N GLY A 11 14.45 -64.78 -11.18
CA GLY A 11 13.58 -65.25 -10.10
C GLY A 11 14.14 -66.42 -9.29
N SER A 12 13.79 -66.42 -8.01
CA SER A 12 13.83 -67.58 -7.12
C SER A 12 12.42 -67.77 -6.59
N GLU A 13 11.71 -68.78 -7.11
CA GLU A 13 10.42 -69.23 -6.59
C GLU A 13 10.65 -69.94 -5.27
N GLY A 14 10.56 -69.16 -4.19
CA GLY A 14 10.75 -69.60 -2.82
C GLY A 14 10.73 -68.38 -1.92
N GLY A 15 9.59 -67.71 -1.83
CA GLY A 15 9.46 -66.47 -1.09
C GLY A 15 9.67 -66.70 0.41
N ASP A 16 10.81 -66.26 0.93
CA ASP A 16 10.98 -66.06 2.37
C ASP A 16 9.85 -65.13 2.85
N PRO A 17 9.09 -65.46 3.91
CA PRO A 17 8.10 -64.57 4.50
C PRO A 17 8.57 -63.12 4.70
N ARG A 18 9.88 -62.90 4.83
CA ARG A 18 10.51 -61.57 4.92
C ARG A 18 10.38 -60.74 3.63
N ASP A 19 10.49 -61.36 2.45
CA ASP A 19 10.42 -60.65 1.16
C ASP A 19 9.00 -60.14 0.87
N VAL A 20 7.98 -60.94 1.19
CA VAL A 20 6.55 -60.54 1.05
C VAL A 20 6.23 -59.30 1.92
N VAL A 21 6.78 -59.24 3.14
CA VAL A 21 6.61 -58.09 4.05
C VAL A 21 7.33 -56.84 3.52
N ILE A 22 8.51 -57.00 2.92
CA ILE A 22 9.27 -55.89 2.31
C ILE A 22 8.52 -55.34 1.10
N ASP A 23 7.99 -56.20 0.24
CA ASP A 23 7.23 -55.78 -0.94
C ASP A 23 5.93 -55.07 -0.57
N GLU A 24 5.20 -55.57 0.43
CA GLU A 24 3.99 -54.91 0.91
C GLU A 24 4.30 -53.53 1.54
N ARG A 25 5.41 -53.42 2.28
CA ARG A 25 5.88 -52.13 2.81
C ARG A 25 6.25 -51.17 1.67
N LYS A 26 6.93 -51.65 0.63
CA LYS A 26 7.30 -50.84 -0.54
C LYS A 26 6.05 -50.37 -1.29
N ARG A 27 5.06 -51.24 -1.50
CA ARG A 27 3.76 -50.90 -2.10
C ARG A 27 3.04 -49.81 -1.30
N LYS A 28 2.94 -49.97 0.03
CA LYS A 28 2.35 -48.96 0.92
C LYS A 28 3.09 -47.62 0.85
N ARG A 29 4.43 -47.63 0.81
CA ARG A 29 5.24 -46.40 0.64
C ARG A 29 5.00 -45.72 -0.70
N MET A 30 4.90 -46.47 -1.80
CA MET A 30 4.59 -45.89 -3.11
C MET A 30 3.22 -45.21 -3.13
N LEU A 31 2.20 -45.83 -2.53
CA LEU A 31 0.86 -45.24 -2.44
C LEU A 31 0.86 -43.98 -1.55
N SER A 32 1.50 -44.04 -0.38
CA SER A 32 1.59 -42.88 0.53
C SER A 32 2.41 -41.73 -0.06
N ASN A 33 3.53 -42.03 -0.75
CA ASN A 33 4.32 -41.03 -1.43
C ASN A 33 3.55 -40.39 -2.60
N ARG A 34 2.83 -41.20 -3.38
CA ARG A 34 1.96 -40.71 -4.45
C ARG A 34 0.90 -39.76 -3.91
N GLU A 35 0.22 -40.13 -2.84
CA GLU A 35 -0.82 -39.30 -2.23
C GLU A 35 -0.23 -38.02 -1.60
N SER A 36 0.91 -38.11 -0.91
CA SER A 36 1.56 -36.92 -0.34
C SER A 36 2.12 -35.97 -1.41
N ALA A 37 2.67 -36.49 -2.52
CA ALA A 37 3.06 -35.69 -3.68
C ALA A 37 1.85 -34.99 -4.31
N ARG A 38 0.72 -35.69 -4.47
CA ARG A 38 -0.54 -35.11 -4.95
C ARG A 38 -1.01 -33.98 -4.02
N ARG A 39 -1.09 -34.22 -2.71
CA ARG A 39 -1.48 -33.20 -1.72
C ARG A 39 -0.56 -32.00 -1.73
N SER A 40 0.75 -32.22 -1.87
CA SER A 40 1.73 -31.13 -1.96
C SER A 40 1.51 -30.28 -3.20
N ARG A 41 1.25 -30.90 -4.37
CA ARG A 41 0.90 -30.18 -5.60
C ARG A 41 -0.39 -29.39 -5.45
N MET A 42 -1.45 -30.01 -4.92
CA MET A 42 -2.73 -29.32 -4.67
C MET A 42 -2.57 -28.13 -3.72
N LYS A 43 -1.80 -28.27 -2.64
CA LYS A 43 -1.54 -27.17 -1.70
C LYS A 43 -0.80 -26.01 -2.37
N LYS A 44 0.21 -26.30 -3.21
CA LYS A 44 0.92 -25.26 -3.97
C LYS A 44 0.02 -24.60 -5.00
N GLN A 45 -0.80 -25.37 -5.69
CA GLN A 45 -1.76 -24.83 -6.66
C GLN A 45 -2.76 -23.88 -5.98
N LYS A 46 -3.37 -24.30 -4.88
CA LYS A 46 -4.27 -23.44 -4.10
C LYS A 46 -3.59 -22.15 -3.66
N LEU A 47 -2.35 -22.21 -3.17
CA LEU A 47 -1.62 -21.01 -2.77
C LEU A 47 -1.41 -20.04 -3.96
N VAL A 48 -1.10 -20.55 -5.15
CA VAL A 48 -0.94 -19.72 -6.35
C VAL A 48 -2.28 -19.10 -6.75
N GLU A 49 -3.38 -19.86 -6.70
CA GLU A 49 -4.73 -19.35 -6.96
C GLU A 49 -5.11 -18.25 -5.96
N ASP A 50 -4.91 -18.49 -4.65
CA ASP A 50 -5.20 -17.52 -3.58
C ASP A 50 -4.39 -16.23 -3.77
N LEU A 51 -3.08 -16.34 -4.07
CA LEU A 51 -2.23 -15.17 -4.35
C LEU A 51 -2.66 -14.42 -5.62
N THR A 52 -3.08 -15.13 -6.65
CA THR A 52 -3.55 -14.51 -7.90
C THR A 52 -4.83 -13.72 -7.66
N ASN A 53 -5.77 -14.29 -6.92
CA ASN A 53 -7.01 -13.62 -6.52
C ASN A 53 -6.72 -12.37 -5.69
N GLU A 54 -5.76 -12.46 -4.76
CA GLU A 54 -5.38 -11.31 -3.93
C GLU A 54 -4.74 -10.20 -4.75
N ILE A 55 -3.86 -10.53 -5.71
CA ILE A 55 -3.31 -9.55 -6.65
C ILE A 55 -4.43 -8.87 -7.44
N SER A 56 -5.38 -9.63 -7.98
CA SER A 56 -6.51 -9.06 -8.74
C SER A 56 -7.40 -8.17 -7.87
N ARG A 57 -7.67 -8.56 -6.61
CA ARG A 57 -8.41 -7.75 -5.64
C ARG A 57 -7.70 -6.43 -5.37
N LEU A 58 -6.42 -6.49 -5.04
CA LEU A 58 -5.60 -5.30 -4.75
C LEU A 58 -5.46 -4.39 -5.97
N GLN A 59 -5.35 -4.94 -7.19
CA GLN A 59 -5.35 -4.16 -8.43
C GLN A 59 -6.66 -3.41 -8.64
N CYS A 60 -7.79 -4.08 -8.38
CA CYS A 60 -9.11 -3.46 -8.46
C CYS A 60 -9.26 -2.32 -7.43
N GLU A 61 -8.89 -2.58 -6.18
CA GLU A 61 -8.93 -1.56 -5.10
C GLU A 61 -8.01 -0.38 -5.40
N ASN A 62 -6.79 -0.64 -5.90
CA ASN A 62 -5.86 0.40 -6.27
C ASN A 62 -6.41 1.29 -7.40
N SER A 63 -7.07 0.69 -8.41
CA SER A 63 -7.71 1.43 -9.49
C SER A 63 -8.87 2.30 -8.97
N GLN A 64 -9.71 1.76 -8.08
CA GLN A 64 -10.80 2.51 -7.47
C GLN A 64 -10.28 3.68 -6.61
N LEU A 65 -9.23 3.46 -5.82
CA LEU A 65 -8.59 4.52 -5.03
C LEU A 65 -8.00 5.61 -5.93
N HIS A 66 -7.32 5.25 -7.01
CA HIS A 66 -6.82 6.22 -7.98
C HIS A 66 -7.94 7.08 -8.58
N GLN A 67 -9.05 6.46 -8.98
CA GLN A 67 -10.20 7.20 -9.51
C GLN A 67 -10.80 8.13 -8.46
N SER A 68 -10.93 7.67 -7.21
CA SER A 68 -11.43 8.51 -6.12
C SER A 68 -10.50 9.69 -5.80
N ILE A 69 -9.19 9.47 -5.81
CA ILE A 69 -8.21 10.55 -5.61
C ILE A 69 -8.34 11.58 -6.73
N LYS A 70 -8.35 11.14 -7.99
CA LYS A 70 -8.48 12.04 -9.15
C LYS A 70 -9.77 12.88 -9.07
N ALA A 71 -10.90 12.26 -8.75
CA ALA A 71 -12.16 12.98 -8.60
C ALA A 71 -12.11 14.04 -7.48
N LYS A 72 -11.42 13.74 -6.37
CA LYS A 72 -11.23 14.70 -5.28
C LYS A 72 -10.27 15.83 -5.65
N GLU A 73 -9.21 15.53 -6.40
CA GLU A 73 -8.29 16.54 -6.93
C GLU A 73 -9.03 17.52 -7.84
N GLU A 74 -9.85 17.01 -8.78
CA GLU A 74 -10.67 17.83 -9.66
C GLU A 74 -11.63 18.73 -8.85
N ALA A 75 -12.37 18.16 -7.89
CA ALA A 75 -13.25 18.94 -7.01
C ALA A 75 -12.51 19.99 -6.17
N TYR A 76 -11.30 19.67 -5.69
CA TYR A 76 -10.46 20.63 -4.96
C TYR A 76 -10.05 21.80 -5.85
N THR A 77 -9.63 21.53 -7.09
CA THR A 77 -9.26 22.60 -8.04
C THR A 77 -10.45 23.51 -8.37
N GLU A 78 -11.67 22.96 -8.47
CA GLU A 78 -12.88 23.75 -8.67
C GLU A 78 -13.14 24.67 -7.46
N ILE A 79 -13.09 24.11 -6.25
CA ILE A 79 -13.27 24.90 -5.01
C ILE A 79 -12.21 25.98 -4.88
N GLU A 80 -10.95 25.68 -5.20
CA GLU A 80 -9.86 26.65 -5.19
C GLU A 80 -10.11 27.79 -6.19
N SER A 81 -10.61 27.48 -7.39
CA SER A 81 -10.96 28.49 -8.39
C SER A 81 -12.06 29.43 -7.90
N VAL A 82 -13.11 28.88 -7.28
CA VAL A 82 -14.20 29.67 -6.69
C VAL A 82 -13.67 30.53 -5.54
N ASN A 83 -12.78 29.98 -4.71
CA ASN A 83 -12.15 30.73 -3.63
C ASN A 83 -11.33 31.92 -4.16
N ASN A 84 -10.57 31.73 -5.24
CA ASN A 84 -9.82 32.81 -5.88
C ASN A 84 -10.73 33.92 -6.42
N ILE A 85 -11.88 33.56 -7.02
CA ILE A 85 -12.88 34.55 -7.46
C ILE A 85 -13.43 35.34 -6.27
N LEU A 86 -13.82 34.66 -5.19
CA LEU A 86 -14.34 35.31 -3.98
C LEU A 86 -13.31 36.25 -3.34
N ARG A 87 -12.02 35.85 -3.32
CA ARG A 87 -10.93 36.71 -2.84
C ARG A 87 -10.79 37.97 -3.69
N ALA A 88 -10.81 37.83 -5.03
CA ALA A 88 -10.74 38.97 -5.93
C ALA A 88 -11.92 39.94 -5.74
N GLN A 89 -13.14 39.42 -5.60
CA GLN A 89 -14.32 40.23 -5.30
C GLN A 89 -14.22 40.94 -3.95
N THR A 90 -13.70 40.25 -2.93
CA THR A 90 -13.48 40.85 -1.60
C THR A 90 -12.47 41.99 -1.67
N MET A 91 -11.37 41.81 -2.41
CA MET A 91 -10.36 42.85 -2.63
C MET A 91 -10.96 44.05 -3.36
N GLU A 92 -11.73 43.84 -4.44
CA GLU A 92 -12.37 44.92 -5.19
C GLU A 92 -13.32 45.74 -4.32
N LEU A 93 -14.19 45.08 -3.55
CA LEU A 93 -15.13 45.76 -2.64
C LEU A 93 -14.39 46.52 -1.54
N THR A 94 -13.31 45.96 -1.01
CA THR A 94 -12.46 46.62 -0.01
C THR A 94 -11.81 47.87 -0.61
N ASP A 95 -11.30 47.80 -1.84
CA ASP A 95 -10.68 48.93 -2.53
C ASP A 95 -11.69 50.02 -2.82
N GLN A 96 -12.90 49.67 -3.27
CA GLN A 96 -13.99 50.62 -3.45
C GLN A 96 -14.38 51.31 -2.14
N LEU A 97 -14.46 50.56 -1.04
CA LEU A 97 -14.77 51.12 0.27
C LEU A 97 -13.67 52.07 0.76
N ARG A 98 -12.39 51.68 0.62
CA ARG A 98 -11.26 52.55 0.96
C ARG A 98 -11.24 53.83 0.13
N PHE A 99 -11.55 53.72 -1.16
CA PHE A 99 -11.68 54.88 -2.05
C PHE A 99 -12.80 55.83 -1.60
N LEU A 100 -13.98 55.30 -1.26
CA LEU A 100 -15.09 56.11 -0.75
C LEU A 100 -14.76 56.76 0.60
N ASN A 101 -14.10 56.04 1.51
CA ASN A 101 -13.62 56.60 2.78
C ASN A 101 -12.63 57.75 2.56
N SER A 102 -11.70 57.60 1.61
CA SER A 102 -10.74 58.66 1.27
C SER A 102 -11.43 59.89 0.67
N ILE A 103 -12.46 59.72 -0.16
CA ILE A 103 -13.26 60.86 -0.65
C ILE A 103 -13.95 61.57 0.51
N LEU A 104 -14.50 60.82 1.47
CA LEU A 104 -15.19 61.40 2.61
C LEU A 104 -14.24 62.18 3.51
N GLU A 105 -13.03 61.67 3.76
CA GLU A 105 -11.97 62.36 4.51
C GLU A 105 -11.63 63.72 3.88
N VAL A 106 -11.46 63.77 2.56
CA VAL A 106 -11.25 65.03 1.81
C VAL A 106 -12.47 65.96 1.92
N ALA A 107 -13.69 65.42 1.91
CA ALA A 107 -14.90 66.21 2.06
C ALA A 107 -15.08 66.75 3.49
N GLU A 108 -14.67 66.00 4.51
CA GLU A 108 -14.63 66.42 5.91
C GLU A 108 -13.67 67.61 6.09
N GLU A 109 -12.48 67.56 5.50
CA GLU A 109 -11.54 68.68 5.50
C GLU A 109 -12.10 69.93 4.79
N ALA A 110 -12.88 69.74 3.73
CA ALA A 110 -13.46 70.84 2.95
C ALA A 110 -14.74 71.44 3.56
N ILE A 111 -15.53 70.65 4.31
CA ILE A 111 -16.89 71.00 4.76
C ILE A 111 -16.99 71.10 6.30
N GLY A 112 -16.03 70.55 7.05
CA GLY A 112 -15.98 70.58 8.52
C GLY A 112 -17.00 69.65 9.19
N LEU A 113 -17.50 68.64 8.48
CA LEU A 113 -18.44 67.63 8.98
C LEU A 113 -17.68 66.36 9.34
N SER A 114 -17.54 66.07 10.64
CA SER A 114 -16.80 64.90 11.10
C SER A 114 -17.62 63.62 11.07
N VAL A 115 -17.16 62.62 10.31
CA VAL A 115 -17.79 61.30 10.23
C VAL A 115 -16.73 60.24 10.53
N GLU A 116 -16.66 59.80 11.78
CA GLU A 116 -15.79 58.71 12.22
C GLU A 116 -16.30 57.38 11.63
N ILE A 117 -15.67 56.92 10.54
CA ILE A 117 -15.96 55.60 9.94
C ILE A 117 -15.06 54.53 10.60
N PRO A 118 -15.62 53.43 11.13
CA PRO A 118 -14.83 52.32 11.64
C PRO A 118 -14.00 51.67 10.54
N GLU A 119 -12.67 51.60 10.72
CA GLU A 119 -11.80 50.82 9.85
C GLU A 119 -12.18 49.33 9.92
N ILE A 120 -12.34 48.71 8.75
CA ILE A 120 -12.60 47.27 8.67
C ILE A 120 -11.28 46.54 8.92
N PRO A 121 -11.17 45.72 9.99
CA PRO A 121 -9.90 45.11 10.35
C PRO A 121 -9.43 44.10 9.30
N ASP A 122 -8.12 44.10 9.03
CA ASP A 122 -7.39 43.25 8.08
C ASP A 122 -7.69 41.74 8.22
N THR A 123 -8.17 41.31 9.38
CA THR A 123 -8.65 39.96 9.66
C THR A 123 -9.78 39.49 8.72
N LEU A 124 -10.57 40.41 8.17
CA LEU A 124 -11.64 40.10 7.21
C LEU A 124 -11.12 39.91 5.77
N LEU A 125 -9.94 40.46 5.48
CA LEU A 125 -9.24 40.25 4.22
C LEU A 125 -8.46 38.92 4.20
N ASN A 126 -8.15 38.36 5.37
CA ASN A 126 -7.44 37.08 5.50
C ASN A 126 -8.07 36.16 6.57
N PRO A 127 -9.25 35.59 6.30
CA PRO A 127 -9.96 34.74 7.28
C PRO A 127 -9.21 33.46 7.69
N TRP A 128 -8.14 33.08 6.97
CA TRP A 128 -7.38 31.84 7.21
C TRP A 128 -5.91 32.03 7.58
N GLN A 129 -5.49 33.26 7.90
CA GLN A 129 -4.18 33.45 8.54
C GLN A 129 -4.28 32.98 10.00
N LEU A 130 -4.22 31.66 10.20
CA LEU A 130 -3.99 31.06 11.50
C LEU A 130 -2.64 31.55 12.02
N PRO A 131 -2.57 32.26 13.16
CA PRO A 131 -1.31 32.71 13.72
C PRO A 131 -0.62 31.54 14.42
N LEU A 132 -0.15 30.53 13.68
CA LEU A 132 0.69 29.46 14.23
C LEU A 132 1.68 28.96 13.17
N PRO A 133 2.96 28.76 13.52
CA PRO A 133 3.92 28.16 12.63
C PRO A 133 3.45 26.74 12.36
N MET A 134 2.93 26.52 11.15
CA MET A 134 2.72 25.19 10.62
C MET A 134 4.11 24.61 10.42
N GLN A 135 4.68 24.01 11.47
CA GLN A 135 5.82 23.13 11.34
C GLN A 135 5.34 22.03 10.40
N ALA A 136 5.66 22.19 9.12
CA ALA A 136 5.62 21.12 8.16
C ALA A 136 6.50 20.03 8.77
N SER A 137 5.88 19.04 9.41
CA SER A 137 6.55 17.81 9.77
C SER A 137 6.86 17.13 8.44
N SER A 138 8.01 17.51 7.89
CA SER A 138 8.60 16.99 6.65
C SER A 138 9.13 15.56 6.85
N ASP A 139 8.49 14.77 7.71
CA ASP A 139 8.93 13.46 8.15
C ASP A 139 7.81 12.44 8.00
N MET A 140 7.25 12.29 6.78
CA MET A 140 6.50 11.06 6.48
C MET A 140 6.41 10.74 4.98
N ILE A 141 7.53 10.81 4.26
CA ILE A 141 7.74 9.96 3.07
C ILE A 141 9.08 9.24 3.22
N LYS A 142 9.16 8.32 4.17
CA LYS A 142 10.16 7.25 4.09
C LYS A 142 9.60 6.19 3.16
N THR A 143 9.97 6.30 1.88
CA THR A 143 9.84 5.20 0.91
C THR A 143 10.75 4.06 1.36
N GLU A 144 10.24 3.22 2.24
CA GLU A 144 10.92 2.02 2.68
C GLU A 144 10.85 1.00 1.54
N ARG A 145 11.90 0.96 0.70
CA ARG A 145 12.13 -0.16 -0.23
C ARG A 145 12.31 -1.42 0.60
N PHE A 146 11.23 -2.18 0.74
CA PHE A 146 11.27 -3.50 1.35
C PHE A 146 12.15 -4.43 0.49
N SER A 147 13.43 -4.52 0.87
CA SER A 147 14.37 -5.45 0.26
C SER A 147 14.09 -6.83 0.84
N PHE A 148 13.55 -7.73 0.03
CA PHE A 148 13.29 -9.11 0.41
C PHE A 148 14.62 -9.89 0.51
N SER A 149 15.34 -9.73 1.63
CA SER A 149 16.48 -10.57 1.99
C SER A 149 15.96 -11.87 2.61
N GLY A 150 15.61 -12.82 1.75
CA GLY A 150 15.26 -14.18 2.14
C GLY A 150 16.48 -14.95 2.64
N ARG A 151 16.80 -14.82 3.93
CA ARG A 151 17.72 -15.72 4.64
C ARG A 151 17.10 -17.12 4.71
N ASN A 152 17.51 -18.01 3.82
CA ASN A 152 17.30 -19.46 3.97
C ASN A 152 18.19 -19.99 5.12
N LYS A 153 17.71 -19.90 6.34
CA LYS A 153 18.24 -20.65 7.51
C LYS A 153 17.14 -21.57 7.99
N ASP A 154 17.04 -22.80 7.46
CA ASP A 154 16.23 -23.83 8.12
C ASP A 154 16.46 -25.28 7.63
N LYS A 155 17.68 -25.65 7.25
CA LYS A 155 17.97 -27.05 6.87
C LYS A 155 19.24 -27.67 7.44
N ARG A 156 20.00 -26.97 8.30
CA ARG A 156 21.22 -27.54 8.89
C ARG A 156 21.06 -28.08 10.32
N ASP A 157 20.01 -27.69 11.05
CA ASP A 157 19.91 -28.06 12.46
C ASP A 157 19.22 -29.41 12.71
N ARG A 158 18.77 -30.10 11.65
CA ARG A 158 18.19 -31.45 11.77
C ARG A 158 19.21 -32.59 11.62
N ALA A 159 20.49 -32.28 11.40
CA ALA A 159 21.56 -33.28 11.30
C ALA A 159 22.38 -33.46 12.60
N ALA A 160 22.15 -32.65 13.64
CA ALA A 160 22.95 -32.69 14.87
C ALA A 160 22.33 -33.49 16.03
N LEU A 161 21.10 -34.01 15.90
CA LEU A 161 20.42 -34.77 16.96
C LEU A 161 20.45 -36.31 16.78
N TYR A 162 21.31 -36.85 15.91
CA TYR A 162 21.45 -38.30 15.70
C TYR A 162 22.89 -38.82 15.78
N LEU A 163 23.81 -38.10 16.41
CA LEU A 163 25.19 -38.55 16.64
C LEU A 163 25.60 -38.54 18.13
N SER A 164 24.67 -38.85 19.04
CA SER A 164 25.00 -39.02 20.47
C SER A 164 24.32 -40.23 21.14
N GLU A 165 23.93 -41.25 20.38
CA GLU A 165 23.62 -42.59 20.90
C GLU A 165 24.19 -43.65 19.94
N HIS A 166 25.48 -43.93 20.07
CA HIS A 166 26.10 -45.26 20.05
C HIS A 166 27.60 -45.16 20.34
#